data_AF-A0A645CYS9-F1
#
_entry.id   AF-A0A645CYS9-F1
#
_cell.length_a   1.000
_cell.length_b   1.000
_cell.length_c   1.000
_cell.angle_alpha   90.00
_cell.angle_beta   90.00
_cell.angle_gamma   90.00
#
_symmetry.space_group_name_H-M   'P 1'
#
loop_
_entity.id
_entity.type
_entity.pdbx_description
1 polymer ?
#
loop_
_entity_poly.entity_id
_entity_poly.type
_entity_poly.pdbx_seq_one_letter_code
_entity_poly.pdbx_strand_id
1 'polypeptide(L)'
;MSTEYTLAGNLVGHLVLVDEEITKACIALKISEEDEDVLVLRHMVLAHHGLLEYGSPVRPRIMEAEILHQIDNIDASMQMMLTSIRQTEPGKYTDRIFGMDNRSFYVPKEI
;
A
#
# COMPACT_ATOMS: atom_id res chain seq x y z
N MET A 1 14.26 6.71 11.76
CA MET A 1 13.32 7.79 11.45
C MET A 1 12.04 7.14 10.97
N SER A 2 10.94 7.31 11.70
CA SER A 2 9.62 7.04 11.14
C SER A 2 9.31 8.16 10.13
N THR A 3 8.73 7.81 8.99
CA THR A 3 8.12 8.78 8.09
C THR A 3 6.93 9.41 8.80
N GLU A 4 6.93 10.74 8.93
CA GLU A 4 5.79 11.47 9.49
C GLU A 4 4.85 11.92 8.37
N TYR A 5 3.55 11.71 8.56
CA TYR A 5 2.54 12.21 7.64
C TYR A 5 2.43 13.72 7.73
N THR A 6 2.40 14.39 6.57
CA THR A 6 2.12 15.82 6.49
C THR A 6 0.67 16.12 6.86
N LEU A 7 0.35 17.39 7.15
CA LEU A 7 -1.03 17.81 7.39
C LEU A 7 -1.95 17.46 6.20
N ALA A 8 -1.48 17.72 4.97
CA ALA A 8 -2.20 17.34 3.76
C ALA A 8 -2.35 15.82 3.64
N GLY A 9 -1.30 15.04 3.93
CA GLY A 9 -1.38 13.57 3.92
C GLY A 9 -2.44 13.03 4.89
N ASN A 10 -2.55 13.63 6.08
CA ASN A 10 -3.56 13.23 7.07
C ASN A 10 -4.98 13.69 6.73
N LEU A 11 -5.15 14.87 6.14
CA LEU A 11 -6.48 15.46 5.88
C LEU A 11 -7.07 15.11 4.51
N VAL A 12 -6.22 15.04 3.48
CA VAL A 12 -6.61 14.80 2.08
C VAL A 12 -6.42 13.33 1.70
N GLY A 13 -5.38 12.68 2.24
CA GLY A 13 -5.06 11.28 1.97
C GLY A 13 -4.09 11.11 0.80
N HIS A 14 -3.17 10.14 0.91
CA HIS A 14 -2.11 9.95 -0.08
C HIS A 14 -2.61 9.55 -1.45
N LEU A 15 -3.70 8.78 -1.56
CA LEU A 15 -4.27 8.36 -2.84
C LEU A 15 -4.67 9.55 -3.71
N VAL A 16 -5.37 10.50 -3.10
CA VAL A 16 -5.83 11.72 -3.77
C VAL A 16 -4.66 12.63 -4.11
N LEU A 17 -3.68 12.75 -3.21
CA LEU A 17 -2.48 13.54 -3.48
C LEU A 17 -1.67 12.96 -4.65
N VAL A 18 -1.53 11.63 -4.75
CA VAL A 18 -0.81 10.99 -5.87
C VAL A 18 -1.57 11.16 -7.18
N ASP A 19 -2.90 11.01 -7.18
CA ASP A 19 -3.74 11.28 -8.36
C ASP A 19 -3.61 12.74 -8.82
N GLU A 20 -3.59 13.69 -7.89
CA GLU A 20 -3.37 15.11 -8.18
C GLU A 20 -2.00 15.36 -8.84
N GLU A 21 -0.94 14.70 -8.38
CA GLU A 21 0.39 14.81 -8.99
C GLU A 21 0.42 14.24 -10.43
N ILE A 22 -0.33 13.17 -10.70
CA ILE A 22 -0.50 12.64 -12.07
C ILE A 22 -1.20 13.69 -12.96
N THR A 23 -2.30 14.28 -12.48
CA THR A 23 -3.01 15.34 -13.21
C THR A 23 -2.12 16.56 -13.47
N LYS A 24 -1.33 17.02 -12.48
CA LYS A 24 -0.36 18.11 -12.66
C LYS A 24 0.68 17.79 -13.71
N ALA A 25 1.20 16.56 -13.73
CA ALA A 25 2.15 16.12 -14.74
C ALA A 25 1.54 16.13 -16.15
N CYS A 26 0.28 15.66 -16.29
CA CYS A 26 -0.44 15.71 -17.57
C CYS A 26 -0.57 17.14 -18.09
N ILE A 27 -0.98 18.08 -17.23
CA ILE A 27 -1.10 19.51 -17.58
C ILE A 27 0.25 20.08 -18.03
N ALA A 28 1.32 19.84 -17.26
CA ALA A 28 2.65 20.36 -17.56
C ALA A 28 3.20 19.83 -18.90
N LEU A 29 2.89 18.57 -19.23
CA LEU A 29 3.34 17.90 -20.44
C LEU A 29 2.36 18.04 -21.62
N LYS A 30 1.21 18.70 -21.43
CA LYS A 30 0.13 18.82 -22.41
C LYS A 30 -0.42 17.46 -22.89
N ILE A 31 -0.50 16.51 -21.98
CA ILE A 31 -1.15 15.20 -22.17
C ILE A 31 -2.60 15.33 -21.74
N SER A 32 -3.54 14.75 -22.49
CA SER A 32 -4.95 14.79 -22.12
C SER A 32 -5.20 13.85 -20.94
N GLU A 33 -5.89 14.32 -19.91
CA GLU A 33 -6.31 13.45 -18.80
C GLU A 33 -7.39 12.44 -19.21
N GLU A 34 -8.00 12.62 -20.38
CA GLU A 34 -8.98 11.72 -20.97
C GLU A 34 -8.32 10.59 -21.78
N ASP A 35 -7.00 10.64 -22.00
CA ASP A 35 -6.27 9.57 -22.69
C ASP A 35 -6.39 8.26 -21.88
N GLU A 36 -6.66 7.16 -22.58
CA GLU A 36 -6.92 5.85 -21.96
C GLU A 36 -5.79 5.42 -21.01
N ASP A 37 -4.54 5.56 -21.44
CA ASP A 37 -3.37 5.21 -20.63
C ASP A 37 -3.31 6.01 -19.31
N VAL A 38 -3.71 7.29 -19.33
CA VAL A 38 -3.77 8.13 -18.13
C VAL A 38 -4.88 7.66 -17.20
N LEU A 39 -6.07 7.39 -17.75
CA LEU A 39 -7.21 6.90 -16.96
C LEU A 39 -6.90 5.54 -16.32
N VAL A 40 -6.23 4.63 -17.04
CA VAL A 40 -5.79 3.33 -16.55
C VAL A 40 -4.76 3.47 -15.43
N LEU A 41 -3.77 4.36 -15.59
CA LEU A 41 -2.77 4.64 -14.54
C LEU A 41 -3.42 5.22 -13.28
N ARG A 42 -4.30 6.21 -13.42
CA ARG A 42 -5.04 6.79 -12.30
C ARG A 42 -5.90 5.74 -11.61
N HIS A 43 -6.56 4.86 -12.36
CA HIS A 43 -7.32 3.75 -11.79
C HIS A 43 -6.44 2.79 -10.99
N MET A 44 -5.23 2.45 -11.45
CA MET A 44 -4.30 1.63 -10.66
C MET A 44 -3.98 2.27 -9.31
N VAL A 45 -3.65 3.58 -9.31
CA VAL A 45 -3.36 4.31 -8.07
C VAL A 45 -4.59 4.39 -7.17
N LEU A 46 -5.76 4.68 -7.71
CA LEU A 46 -6.98 4.82 -6.91
C LEU A 46 -7.55 3.48 -6.43
N ALA A 47 -7.18 2.36 -7.06
CA ALA A 47 -7.73 1.04 -6.76
C ALA A 47 -6.82 0.13 -5.93
N HIS A 48 -5.52 0.46 -5.76
CA HIS A 48 -4.55 -0.51 -5.20
C HIS A 48 -4.80 -0.92 -3.75
N HIS A 49 -5.57 -0.14 -2.97
CA HIS A 49 -6.02 -0.58 -1.65
C HIS A 49 -7.06 -1.72 -1.71
N GLY A 50 -7.60 -2.03 -2.89
CA GLY A 50 -8.40 -3.22 -3.17
C GLY A 50 -9.85 -3.13 -2.72
N LEU A 51 -10.06 -2.97 -1.41
CA LEU A 51 -11.37 -2.94 -0.77
C LEU A 51 -11.72 -1.53 -0.29
N LEU A 52 -13.01 -1.20 -0.35
CA LEU A 52 -13.51 0.08 0.18
C LEU A 52 -13.24 0.23 1.68
N GLU A 53 -13.27 -0.89 2.41
CA GLU A 53 -12.96 -0.97 3.85
C GLU A 53 -11.50 -0.66 4.16
N TYR A 54 -10.60 -0.84 3.20
CA TYR A 54 -9.17 -0.46 3.30
C TYR A 54 -8.92 0.97 2.85
N GLY A 55 -9.99 1.75 2.64
CA GLY A 55 -9.91 3.15 2.20
C GLY A 55 -9.74 3.33 0.70
N SER A 56 -9.89 2.26 -0.10
CA SER A 56 -9.87 2.37 -1.57
C SER A 56 -11.11 3.11 -2.07
N PRO A 57 -10.99 4.19 -2.88
CA PRO A 57 -12.13 4.83 -3.53
C PRO A 57 -12.93 3.89 -4.46
N VAL A 58 -12.21 3.00 -5.16
CA VAL A 58 -12.76 2.02 -6.09
C VAL A 58 -12.04 0.69 -5.94
N ARG A 59 -12.66 -0.40 -6.42
CA ARG A 59 -12.00 -1.71 -6.46
C ARG A 59 -11.18 -1.89 -7.74
N PRO A 60 -10.15 -2.75 -7.74
CA PRO A 60 -9.47 -3.16 -8.96
C PRO A 60 -10.46 -3.66 -10.02
N ARG A 61 -10.22 -3.28 -11.28
CA ARG A 61 -11.09 -3.61 -12.44
C ARG A 61 -10.28 -4.02 -13.67
N ILE A 62 -8.96 -4.10 -13.51
CA ILE A 62 -7.99 -4.52 -14.52
C ILE A 62 -6.95 -5.41 -13.84
N MET A 63 -6.26 -6.23 -14.62
CA MET A 63 -5.34 -7.24 -14.09
C MET A 63 -4.17 -6.60 -13.33
N GLU A 64 -3.65 -5.49 -13.84
CA GLU A 64 -2.51 -4.77 -13.29
C GLU A 64 -2.84 -4.20 -11.90
N ALA A 65 -4.03 -3.61 -11.73
CA ALA A 65 -4.49 -3.09 -10.45
C ALA A 65 -4.77 -4.21 -9.44
N GLU A 66 -5.27 -5.36 -9.90
CA GLU A 66 -5.52 -6.54 -9.04
C GLU A 66 -4.21 -7.12 -8.53
N ILE A 67 -3.22 -7.28 -9.42
CA ILE A 67 -1.87 -7.74 -9.05
C ILE A 67 -1.20 -6.73 -8.12
N LEU A 68 -1.30 -5.43 -8.41
CA LEU A 68 -0.72 -4.37 -7.57
C LEU A 68 -1.30 -4.42 -6.14
N HIS A 69 -2.61 -4.57 -6.01
CA HIS A 69 -3.26 -4.73 -4.71
C HIS A 69 -2.73 -5.94 -3.93
N GLN A 70 -2.58 -7.09 -4.60
CA GLN A 70 -2.06 -8.29 -3.95
C GLN A 70 -0.60 -8.11 -3.53
N ILE A 71 0.23 -7.44 -4.34
CA ILE A 71 1.61 -7.13 -3.99
C ILE A 71 1.65 -6.21 -2.77
N ASP A 72 0.82 -5.16 -2.71
CA ASP A 72 0.75 -4.22 -1.59
C ASP A 72 0.38 -4.94 -0.27
N ASN A 73 -0.64 -5.81 -0.31
CA ASN A 73 -1.01 -6.63 0.86
C ASN A 73 0.12 -7.56 1.32
N ILE A 74 0.83 -8.17 0.37
CA ILE A 74 1.96 -9.06 0.67
C ILE A 74 3.08 -8.24 1.32
N ASP A 75 3.44 -7.09 0.75
CA ASP A 75 4.49 -6.23 1.29
C ASP A 75 4.14 -5.76 2.71
N ALA A 76 2.93 -5.26 2.94
CA ALA A 76 2.47 -4.85 4.27
C ALA A 76 2.54 -6.01 5.28
N SER A 77 2.07 -7.19 4.91
CA SER A 77 2.12 -8.39 5.75
C SER A 77 3.56 -8.81 6.07
N MET A 78 4.44 -8.82 5.07
CA MET A 78 5.84 -9.18 5.24
C MET A 78 6.59 -8.15 6.07
N GLN A 79 6.33 -6.87 5.89
CA GLN A 79 6.96 -5.80 6.66
C GLN A 79 6.57 -5.87 8.14
N MET A 80 5.29 -6.14 8.45
CA MET A 80 4.83 -6.36 9.83
C MET A 80 5.52 -7.58 10.47
N MET A 81 5.56 -8.69 9.74
CA MET A 81 6.23 -9.92 10.18
C MET A 81 7.73 -9.70 10.40
N LEU A 82 8.45 -9.13 9.43
CA LEU A 82 9.88 -8.86 9.49
C LEU A 82 10.24 -7.93 10.65
N THR A 83 9.44 -6.89 10.89
CA THR A 83 9.64 -5.96 12.01
C THR A 83 9.58 -6.72 13.34
N SER A 84 8.59 -7.60 13.52
CA SER A 84 8.41 -8.37 14.74
C SER A 84 9.49 -9.46 14.93
N ILE A 85 9.85 -10.16 13.84
CA ILE A 85 10.92 -11.16 13.85
C ILE A 85 12.25 -10.54 14.24
N ARG A 86 12.61 -9.36 13.69
CA ARG A 86 13.88 -8.67 14.01
C ARG A 86 14.01 -8.25 15.48
N GLN A 87 12.89 -8.16 16.19
CA GLN A 87 12.85 -7.81 17.62
C GLN A 87 12.76 -9.04 18.53
N THR A 88 12.71 -10.24 17.96
CA THR A 88 12.53 -11.49 18.69
C THR A 88 13.80 -12.34 18.64
N GLU A 89 14.21 -12.89 19.78
CA GLU A 89 15.39 -13.75 19.83
C GLU A 89 15.17 -15.08 19.08
N PRO A 90 16.20 -15.61 18.39
CA PRO A 90 16.12 -16.92 17.74
C PRO A 90 15.70 -18.03 18.71
N GLY A 91 14.81 -18.91 18.26
CA GLY A 91 14.23 -19.97 19.06
C GLY A 91 13.00 -19.57 19.89
N LYS A 92 12.51 -18.33 19.77
CA LYS A 92 11.29 -17.84 20.43
C LYS A 92 10.20 -17.48 19.42
N TYR A 93 8.99 -17.26 19.93
CA TYR A 93 7.89 -16.70 19.15
C TYR A 93 7.87 -15.18 19.29
N THR A 94 7.44 -14.51 18.23
CA THR A 94 7.10 -13.08 18.27
C THR A 94 5.88 -12.84 19.16
N ASP A 95 5.72 -11.59 19.60
CA ASP A 95 4.43 -11.12 20.10
C ASP A 95 3.33 -11.27 19.03
N ARG A 96 2.06 -11.22 19.46
CA ARG A 96 0.92 -11.28 18.56
C ARG A 96 0.85 -10.04 17.69
N ILE A 97 0.71 -10.23 16.38
CA ILE A 97 0.63 -9.15 15.41
C ILE A 97 -0.83 -8.90 15.02
N PHE A 98 -1.40 -7.77 15.44
CA PHE A 98 -2.81 -7.44 15.22
C PHE A 98 -3.23 -7.54 13.74
N GLY A 99 -2.49 -6.88 12.84
CA GLY A 99 -2.79 -6.90 11.40
C GLY A 99 -2.46 -8.22 10.69
N MET A 100 -2.07 -9.27 11.43
CA MET A 100 -1.91 -10.63 10.91
C MET A 100 -2.80 -11.61 11.68
N ASP A 101 -4.05 -11.24 11.93
CA ASP A 101 -5.05 -12.04 12.65
C ASP A 101 -4.61 -12.40 14.08
N ASN A 102 -3.87 -11.52 14.75
CA ASN A 102 -3.29 -11.75 16.08
C ASN A 102 -2.43 -13.01 16.19
N ARG A 103 -1.83 -13.46 15.08
CA ARG A 103 -0.91 -14.60 15.06
C ARG A 103 0.44 -14.22 15.65
N SER A 104 1.12 -15.21 16.23
CA SER A 104 2.54 -15.16 16.62
C SER A 104 3.33 -16.06 15.70
N PHE A 105 4.57 -15.69 15.41
CA PHE A 105 5.43 -16.42 14.47
C PHE A 105 6.70 -16.91 15.15
N TYR A 106 7.11 -18.13 14.85
CA TYR A 106 8.34 -18.70 15.39
C TYR A 106 9.55 -18.17 14.63
N VAL A 107 10.59 -17.76 15.35
CA VAL A 107 11.90 -17.40 14.78
C VAL A 107 12.82 -18.62 14.92
N PRO A 108 13.24 -19.27 13.83
CA PRO A 108 14.16 -20.40 13.91
C PRO A 108 15.49 -20.01 14.53
N LYS A 109 16.14 -20.96 15.22
CA LYS A 109 17.47 -20.75 15.82
C LYS A 109 18.58 -20.55 14.77
N GLU A 110 18.35 -21.10 13.58
CA GLU A 110 19.30 -21.13 12.47
C GLU A 110 18.57 -20.62 11.21
N ILE A 111 18.84 -19.36 10.85
CA ILE A 111 18.70 -18.80 9.51
C ILE A 111 20.01 -18.08 9.22
#